data_AF-A0A956MCU4-F1
#
_entry.id   AF-A0A956MCU4-F1
#
_cell.length_a   1.000
_cell.length_b   1.000
_cell.length_c   1.000
_cell.angle_alpha   90.00
_cell.angle_beta   90.00
_cell.angle_gamma   90.00
#
_symmetry.space_group_name_H-M   'P 1'
#
loop_
_entity.id
_entity.type
_entity.pdbx_description
1 polymer ?
#
loop_
_entity_poly.entity_id
_entity_poly.type
_entity_poly.pdbx_seq_one_letter_code
_entity_poly.pdbx_strand_id
1 'polypeptide(L)'
;MKICPKCQSKNEVIDNFCGTCGFKFIAFSQGMGLTQKELKAVDIKTNLGLVYFNMGKYEAALEVLEKVLETSPDNMMAMSLKNRILREIENGKRTEENVPGLSIRKPA
;
A
#
# COMPACT_ATOMS: atom_id res chain seq x y z
N MET A 1 -12.70 18.83 -20.01
CA MET A 1 -12.13 18.05 -21.14
C MET A 1 -11.24 18.97 -21.96
N LYS A 2 -10.20 18.47 -22.62
CA LYS A 2 -9.30 19.24 -23.50
C LYS A 2 -9.23 18.61 -24.89
N ILE A 3 -8.90 19.43 -25.90
CA ILE A 3 -8.79 18.99 -27.29
C ILE A 3 -7.32 18.78 -27.64
N CYS A 4 -7.01 17.64 -28.27
CA CYS A 4 -5.66 17.38 -28.74
C CYS A 4 -5.31 18.34 -29.91
N PRO A 5 -4.21 19.11 -29.85
CA PRO A 5 -3.84 20.00 -30.95
C PRO A 5 -3.39 19.24 -32.21
N LYS A 6 -3.00 17.96 -32.08
CA LYS A 6 -2.53 17.13 -33.19
C LYS A 6 -3.66 16.44 -33.95
N CYS A 7 -4.64 15.86 -33.24
CA CYS A 7 -5.70 15.06 -33.87
C CYS A 7 -7.13 15.54 -33.55
N GLN A 8 -7.27 16.64 -32.82
CA GLN A 8 -8.56 17.24 -32.44
C GLN A 8 -9.51 16.35 -31.62
N SER A 9 -9.04 15.18 -31.16
CA SER A 9 -9.86 14.32 -30.32
C SER A 9 -10.10 14.93 -28.94
N LYS A 10 -11.26 14.63 -28.36
CA LYS A 10 -11.61 15.00 -26.99
C LYS A 10 -10.88 14.05 -26.03
N ASN A 11 -10.16 14.64 -25.09
CA ASN A 11 -9.40 13.93 -24.06
C ASN A 11 -9.75 14.54 -22.70
N GLU A 12 -9.52 13.81 -21.61
CA GLU A 12 -9.74 14.34 -20.27
C GLU A 12 -8.68 15.38 -19.93
N VAL A 13 -9.00 16.31 -19.02
CA VAL A 13 -8.04 17.38 -18.64
C VAL A 13 -6.78 16.76 -18.02
N ILE A 14 -6.95 15.64 -17.33
CA ILE A 14 -5.90 14.87 -16.65
C ILE A 14 -5.00 14.05 -17.60
N ASP A 15 -5.42 13.81 -18.83
CA ASP A 15 -4.65 12.96 -19.75
C ASP A 15 -3.30 13.59 -20.07
N ASN A 16 -2.19 12.96 -19.70
CA ASN A 16 -0.84 13.45 -20.06
C ASN A 16 -0.51 13.25 -21.55
N PHE A 17 -1.23 12.34 -22.21
CA PHE A 17 -1.09 12.00 -23.62
C PHE A 17 -2.47 11.88 -24.27
N CYS A 18 -2.58 12.21 -25.54
CA CYS A 18 -3.79 11.97 -26.30
C CYS A 18 -4.02 10.46 -26.50
N GLY A 19 -5.18 9.95 -26.06
CA GLY A 19 -5.54 8.53 -26.19
C GLY A 19 -5.73 8.04 -27.63
N THR A 20 -5.85 8.95 -28.59
CA THR A 20 -6.02 8.60 -30.01
C THR A 20 -4.70 8.61 -30.79
N CYS A 21 -3.83 9.59 -30.55
CA CYS A 21 -2.63 9.79 -31.39
C CYS A 21 -1.30 9.85 -30.62
N GLY A 22 -1.32 9.65 -29.31
CA GLY A 22 -0.13 9.63 -28.45
C GLY A 22 0.55 10.99 -28.25
N PHE A 23 -0.05 12.09 -28.72
CA PHE A 23 0.52 13.43 -28.54
C PHE A 23 0.66 13.76 -27.05
N LYS A 24 1.89 14.07 -26.60
CA LYS A 24 2.17 14.47 -25.22
C LYS A 24 1.70 15.90 -25.00
N PHE A 25 0.84 16.11 -24.01
CA PHE A 25 0.47 17.46 -23.60
C PHE A 25 1.64 18.08 -22.82
N ILE A 26 2.04 19.30 -23.17
CA ILE A 26 3.09 20.05 -22.44
C ILE A 26 2.45 20.52 -21.13
N ALA A 27 2.68 19.76 -20.05
CA ALA A 27 2.17 20.07 -18.72
C ALA A 27 2.92 21.29 -18.16
N PHE A 28 2.37 22.50 -18.33
CA PHE A 28 2.79 23.62 -17.51
C PHE A 28 2.18 23.44 -16.10
N SER A 29 3.07 23.01 -15.21
CA SER A 29 3.16 23.26 -13.77
C SER A 29 2.14 22.75 -12.75
N GLN A 30 0.94 22.23 -13.05
CA GLN A 30 0.08 21.71 -11.95
C GLN A 30 -0.70 20.43 -12.32
N GLY A 31 0.02 19.38 -12.66
CA GLY A 31 -0.53 18.03 -12.71
C GLY A 31 -0.54 17.37 -11.34
N MET A 32 -1.33 17.89 -10.39
CA MET A 32 -1.67 17.13 -9.18
C MET A 32 -2.60 16.00 -9.64
N GLY A 33 -2.05 14.78 -9.71
CA GLY A 33 -2.68 13.62 -10.34
C GLY A 33 -3.95 13.17 -9.61
N LEU A 34 -5.10 13.32 -10.27
CA LEU A 34 -6.41 12.82 -9.82
C LEU A 34 -6.90 11.58 -10.61
N THR A 35 -6.04 10.74 -11.18
CA THR A 35 -6.45 9.50 -11.86
C THR A 35 -6.24 8.23 -11.05
N GLN A 36 -5.58 8.30 -9.91
CA GLN A 36 -5.76 7.34 -8.84
C GLN A 36 -6.06 8.17 -7.59
N LYS A 37 -7.14 7.85 -6.87
CA LYS A 37 -7.29 8.25 -5.46
C LYS A 37 -5.91 8.07 -4.85
N GLU A 38 -5.29 9.12 -4.27
CA GLU A 38 -3.93 8.99 -3.73
C GLU A 38 -3.86 7.71 -2.91
N LEU A 39 -3.18 6.69 -3.44
CA LEU A 39 -2.97 5.47 -2.69
C LEU A 39 -1.95 5.87 -1.63
N LYS A 40 -2.44 6.13 -0.43
CA LYS A 40 -1.56 6.37 0.70
C LYS A 40 -0.70 5.12 0.82
N ALA A 41 0.62 5.29 0.78
CA ALA A 41 1.55 4.18 0.95
C ALA A 41 1.24 3.37 2.22
N VAL A 42 0.70 4.06 3.23
CA VAL A 42 0.12 3.51 4.45
C VAL A 42 -0.99 2.49 4.15
N ASP A 43 -2.03 2.86 3.39
CA ASP A 43 -3.15 1.98 3.04
C ASP A 43 -2.70 0.75 2.23
N ILE A 44 -1.78 0.94 1.27
CA ILE A 44 -1.23 -0.17 0.48
C ILE A 44 -0.50 -1.16 1.40
N LYS A 45 0.39 -0.66 2.24
CA LYS A 45 1.20 -1.50 3.13
C LYS A 45 0.34 -2.20 4.18
N THR A 46 -0.70 -1.54 4.71
CA THR A 46 -1.67 -2.20 5.61
C THR A 46 -2.39 -3.34 4.90
N ASN A 47 -2.83 -3.13 3.65
CA ASN A 47 -3.45 -4.19 2.85
C ASN A 47 -2.47 -5.34 2.54
N LEU A 48 -1.20 -5.04 2.26
CA LEU A 48 -0.16 -6.05 2.08
C LEU A 48 0.03 -6.89 3.36
N GLY A 49 0.05 -6.26 4.53
CA GLY A 49 0.09 -6.96 5.82
C GLY A 49 -1.11 -7.89 6.01
N LEU A 50 -2.31 -7.46 5.61
CA LEU A 50 -3.51 -8.31 5.63
C LEU A 50 -3.38 -9.51 4.66
N VAL A 51 -2.82 -9.31 3.47
CA VAL A 51 -2.58 -10.41 2.51
C VAL A 51 -1.60 -11.42 3.10
N TYR A 52 -0.49 -10.98 3.68
CA TYR A 52 0.45 -11.88 4.35
C TYR A 52 -0.19 -12.61 5.53
N PHE A 53 -1.01 -11.94 6.33
CA PHE A 53 -1.77 -12.58 7.40
C PHE A 53 -2.69 -13.69 6.89
N ASN A 54 -3.44 -13.44 5.81
CA ASN A 54 -4.33 -14.42 5.20
C ASN A 54 -3.57 -15.61 4.59
N MET A 55 -2.33 -15.38 4.14
CA MET A 55 -1.41 -16.44 3.69
C MET A 55 -0.75 -17.19 4.85
N GLY A 56 -1.03 -16.81 6.10
CA GLY A 56 -0.35 -17.35 7.28
C GLY A 56 1.06 -16.79 7.51
N LYS A 57 1.59 -15.94 6.63
CA LYS A 57 2.94 -15.38 6.73
C LYS A 57 3.02 -14.29 7.80
N TYR A 58 2.92 -14.68 9.06
CA TYR A 58 2.72 -13.79 10.21
C TYR A 58 3.92 -12.86 10.45
N GLU A 59 5.15 -13.33 10.30
CA GLU A 59 6.37 -12.55 10.47
C GLU A 59 6.48 -11.46 9.39
N ALA A 60 6.25 -11.83 8.13
CA ALA A 60 6.23 -10.86 7.01
C ALA A 60 5.09 -9.84 7.16
N ALA A 61 3.94 -10.27 7.67
CA ALA A 61 2.84 -9.37 8.00
C ALA A 61 3.25 -8.37 9.09
N LEU A 62 3.90 -8.83 10.16
CA LEU A 62 4.39 -7.96 11.24
C LEU A 62 5.41 -6.94 10.75
N GLU A 63 6.40 -7.35 9.96
CA GLU A 63 7.44 -6.43 9.44
C GLU A 63 6.83 -5.27 8.63
N VAL A 64 5.88 -5.59 7.75
CA VAL A 64 5.20 -4.57 6.95
C VAL A 64 4.36 -3.65 7.82
N LEU A 65 3.63 -4.20 8.79
CA LEU A 65 2.78 -3.43 9.70
C LEU A 65 3.59 -2.54 10.65
N GLU A 66 4.77 -2.97 11.09
CA GLU A 66 5.68 -2.16 11.92
C GLU A 66 6.16 -0.92 11.16
N LYS A 67 6.59 -1.08 9.91
CA LYS A 67 6.94 0.05 9.03
C LYS A 67 5.77 1.01 8.80
N VAL A 68 4.53 0.51 8.78
CA VAL A 68 3.35 1.38 8.73
C VAL A 68 3.23 2.19 10.01
N LEU A 69 3.32 1.53 11.16
CA LEU A 69 3.14 2.16 12.48
C LEU A 69 4.29 3.11 12.84
N GLU A 70 5.50 2.94 12.30
CA GLU A 70 6.59 3.92 12.39
C GLU A 70 6.22 5.26 11.73
N THR A 71 5.52 5.20 10.59
CA THR A 71 5.13 6.39 9.82
C THR A 71 3.75 6.92 10.17
N SER A 72 2.87 6.07 10.70
CA SER A 72 1.49 6.38 11.06
C SER A 72 1.12 5.61 12.33
N PRO A 73 1.58 6.08 13.50
CA PRO A 73 1.36 5.39 14.78
C PRO A 73 -0.11 5.28 15.16
N ASP A 74 -0.98 6.12 14.60
CA ASP A 74 -2.42 6.16 14.83
C ASP A 74 -3.22 5.28 13.86
N ASN A 75 -2.57 4.49 13.00
CA ASN A 75 -3.25 3.60 12.08
C ASN A 75 -3.92 2.43 12.83
N MET A 76 -5.20 2.61 13.17
CA MET A 76 -6.03 1.63 13.88
C MET A 76 -6.09 0.27 13.16
N MET A 77 -6.12 0.25 11.83
CA MET A 77 -6.19 -0.99 11.07
C MET A 77 -4.89 -1.79 11.21
N ALA A 78 -3.74 -1.12 11.11
CA ALA A 78 -2.44 -1.75 11.29
C ALA A 78 -2.23 -2.26 12.72
N MET A 79 -2.65 -1.49 13.74
CA MET A 79 -2.65 -1.95 15.14
C MET A 79 -3.55 -3.18 15.35
N SER A 80 -4.77 -3.15 14.82
CA SER A 80 -5.72 -4.26 14.95
C SER A 80 -5.18 -5.54 14.30
N LEU A 81 -4.62 -5.42 13.09
CA LEU A 81 -3.98 -6.54 12.39
C LEU A 81 -2.79 -7.09 13.17
N LYS A 82 -1.90 -6.22 13.69
CA LYS A 82 -0.77 -6.63 14.53
C LYS A 82 -1.24 -7.42 15.76
N ASN A 83 -2.25 -6.93 16.47
CA ASN A 83 -2.81 -7.62 17.64
C ASN A 83 -3.42 -8.98 17.29
N ARG A 84 -4.11 -9.08 16.16
CA ARG A 84 -4.64 -10.37 15.67
C ARG A 84 -3.54 -11.35 15.34
N ILE A 85 -2.49 -10.91 14.65
CA ILE A 85 -1.32 -11.76 14.35
C ILE A 85 -0.68 -12.27 15.64
N LEU A 86 -0.46 -11.40 16.62
CA LEU A 86 0.13 -11.79 17.91
C LEU A 86 -0.70 -12.86 18.63
N ARG A 87 -2.04 -12.76 18.58
CA ARG A 87 -2.94 -13.79 19.13
C ARG A 87 -2.84 -15.13 18.38
N GLU A 88 -2.75 -15.12 17.05
CA GLU A 88 -2.61 -16.35 16.28
C GLU A 88 -1.27 -17.05 16.56
N ILE A 89 -0.19 -16.28 16.75
CA ILE A 89 1.13 -16.78 17.16
C ILE A 89 1.07 -17.38 18.58
N GLU A 90 0.44 -16.68 19.53
CA GLU A 90 0.26 -17.16 20.91
C GLU A 90 -0.58 -18.45 20.96
N ASN A 91 -1.58 -18.56 20.09
CA ASN A 91 -2.43 -19.75 19.93
C ASN A 91 -1.74 -20.91 19.18
N GLY A 92 -0.44 -20.81 18.91
CA GLY A 92 0.39 -21.90 18.38
C GLY A 92 0.30 -22.11 16.87
N LYS A 93 -0.36 -21.21 16.11
CA LYS A 93 -0.33 -21.26 14.65
C LYS A 93 0.92 -20.54 14.18
N ARG A 94 1.95 -21.28 13.77
CA ARG A 94 3.18 -20.70 13.19
C ARG A 94 3.12 -20.81 11.65
N THR A 95 3.21 -19.68 10.98
CA THR A 95 3.35 -19.50 9.53
C THR A 95 4.74 -19.93 9.00
N GLU A 96 4.84 -20.98 8.18
CA GLU A 96 6.00 -21.57 7.48
C GLU A 96 7.37 -21.55 8.22
N GLU A 97 7.56 -22.66 8.94
CA GLU A 97 8.80 -23.44 9.04
C GLU A 97 9.96 -22.86 9.87
N ASN A 98 10.02 -23.28 11.14
CA ASN A 98 11.24 -23.64 11.87
C ASN A 98 12.56 -22.94 11.43
N VAL A 99 12.81 -21.70 11.85
CA VAL A 99 14.16 -21.10 11.82
C VAL A 99 14.43 -20.30 13.11
N PRO A 100 15.64 -20.37 13.71
CA PRO A 100 15.98 -19.68 14.95
C PRO A 100 16.22 -18.19 14.70
N GLY A 101 15.61 -17.31 15.52
CA GLY A 101 15.97 -15.88 15.47
C GLY A 101 14.94 -14.89 16.01
N LEU A 102 13.69 -15.30 16.25
CA LEU A 102 12.72 -14.39 16.86
C LEU A 102 12.92 -14.33 18.38
N SER A 103 13.88 -13.51 18.82
CA SER A 103 13.94 -13.05 20.21
C SER A 103 12.74 -12.14 20.48
N ILE A 104 11.60 -12.76 20.79
CA ILE A 104 10.48 -12.05 21.41
C ILE A 104 11.02 -11.51 22.73
N ARG A 105 11.43 -10.24 22.75
CA ARG A 105 11.70 -9.53 23.99
C ARG A 105 10.37 -9.48 24.72
N LYS A 106 10.20 -10.33 25.73
CA LYS A 106 9.12 -10.18 26.70
C LYS A 106 9.35 -8.84 27.42
N PRO A 107 8.36 -7.94 27.50
CA PRO A 107 8.46 -6.81 28.40
C PRO A 107 8.54 -7.35 29.84
N ALA A 108 9.39 -6.68 30.63
CA ALA A 108 9.69 -7.02 32.02
C ALA A 108 8.47 -6.87 32.95
#